data_AF-A0A9X0A089-F1
#
_entry.id   AF-A0A9X0A089-F1
#
_cell.length_a   1.000
_cell.length_b   1.000
_cell.length_c   1.000
_cell.angle_alpha   90.00
_cell.angle_beta   90.00
_cell.angle_gamma   90.00
#
_symmetry.space_group_name_H-M   'P 1'
#
loop_
_entity.id
_entity.type
_entity.pdbx_description
1 polymer ?
#
loop_
_entity_poly.entity_id
_entity_poly.type
_entity_poly.pdbx_seq_one_letter_code
_entity_poly.pdbx_strand_id
1 'polypeptide(L)'
;MTPTPFGEGKSTTTIGVAQAMGAHLKKNCFACIRQPSQGPTFGIKGGAAGGGYSQVIPMEEFNLHLTGDIHAITASNNLLAAAIDTRMFHESSQTDEALFNRLVPEKNGKREFCNIMFGRLKKLGIDKTDPNELTSEEISKFARFGH
;
A
#
# COMPACT_ATOMS: atom_id res chain seq x y z
N MET A 1 -8.08 -28.45 9.50
CA MET A 1 -6.90 -29.35 9.44
C MET A 1 -5.65 -28.51 9.26
N THR A 2 -4.56 -28.92 9.90
CA THR A 2 -3.25 -28.27 9.80
C THR A 2 -2.52 -28.79 8.57
N PRO A 3 -1.91 -27.93 7.73
CA PRO A 3 -1.27 -28.34 6.48
C PRO A 3 -0.18 -29.40 6.68
N THR A 4 -0.25 -30.51 5.94
CA THR A 4 0.79 -31.55 5.90
C THR A 4 1.67 -31.46 4.65
N PRO A 5 2.90 -32.03 4.67
CA PRO A 5 3.84 -31.97 3.54
C PRO A 5 3.29 -32.60 2.25
N PHE A 6 2.39 -33.58 2.36
CA PHE A 6 1.83 -34.31 1.22
C PHE A 6 0.83 -33.51 0.38
N GLY A 7 0.42 -32.31 0.81
CA GLY A 7 -0.49 -31.46 0.06
C GLY A 7 -1.93 -31.98 0.10
N GLU A 8 -2.83 -31.19 0.68
CA GLU A 8 -4.20 -31.62 0.95
C GLU A 8 -5.15 -31.52 -0.25
N GLY A 9 -4.67 -31.08 -1.42
CA GLY A 9 -5.49 -31.03 -2.65
C GLY A 9 -6.73 -30.13 -2.60
N LYS A 10 -6.81 -29.20 -1.64
CA LYS A 10 -8.01 -28.37 -1.39
C LYS A 10 -8.54 -27.67 -2.64
N SER A 11 -7.67 -27.07 -3.47
CA SER A 11 -8.08 -26.42 -4.72
C SER A 11 -8.66 -27.41 -5.72
N THR A 12 -8.07 -28.60 -5.85
CA THR A 12 -8.57 -29.69 -6.72
C THR A 12 -9.96 -30.14 -6.29
N THR A 13 -10.19 -30.29 -4.99
CA THR A 13 -11.51 -30.67 -4.46
C THR A 13 -12.56 -29.58 -4.72
N THR A 14 -12.23 -28.29 -4.51
CA THR A 14 -13.16 -27.18 -4.79
C THR A 14 -13.58 -27.16 -6.27
N ILE A 15 -12.63 -27.33 -7.19
CA ILE A 15 -12.90 -27.33 -8.63
C ILE A 15 -13.70 -28.57 -9.02
N GLY A 16 -13.34 -29.76 -8.51
CA GLY A 16 -14.04 -31.01 -8.79
C GLY A 16 -15.50 -31.00 -8.30
N VAL A 17 -15.75 -30.42 -7.13
CA VAL A 17 -17.12 -30.26 -6.60
C VAL A 17 -17.95 -29.34 -7.49
N ALA A 18 -17.38 -28.19 -7.91
CA ALA A 18 -18.08 -27.27 -8.81
C ALA A 18 -18.39 -27.91 -10.17
N GLN A 19 -17.43 -28.64 -10.74
CA GLN A 19 -17.62 -29.42 -11.96
C GLN A 19 -18.73 -30.48 -11.80
N ALA A 20 -18.76 -31.20 -10.69
CA ALA A 20 -19.77 -32.22 -10.43
C ALA A 20 -21.18 -31.63 -10.25
N MET A 21 -21.30 -30.50 -9.54
CA MET A 21 -22.57 -29.79 -9.38
C MET A 21 -23.12 -29.29 -10.72
N GLY A 22 -22.25 -28.78 -11.60
CA GLY A 22 -22.63 -28.35 -12.94
C GLY A 22 -22.98 -29.53 -13.86
N ALA A 23 -22.04 -30.44 -14.05
CA ALA A 23 -22.13 -31.49 -15.07
C ALA A 23 -23.09 -32.63 -14.70
N HIS A 24 -23.13 -33.05 -13.43
CA HIS A 24 -23.91 -34.21 -13.00
C HIS A 24 -25.24 -33.84 -12.33
N LEU A 25 -25.28 -32.73 -11.59
CA LEU A 25 -26.50 -32.29 -10.90
C LEU A 25 -27.27 -31.19 -11.66
N LYS A 26 -26.72 -30.71 -12.79
CA LYS A 26 -27.31 -29.66 -13.64
C LYS A 26 -27.69 -28.40 -12.84
N LYS A 27 -26.85 -28.03 -11.85
CA LYS A 27 -27.02 -26.83 -11.03
C LYS A 27 -26.09 -25.72 -11.52
N ASN A 28 -26.61 -24.50 -11.62
CA ASN A 28 -25.77 -23.33 -11.86
C ASN A 28 -24.84 -23.11 -10.66
N CYS A 29 -23.54 -23.25 -10.88
CA CYS A 29 -22.51 -23.20 -9.85
C CYS A 29 -21.28 -22.46 -10.39
N PHE A 30 -20.59 -21.74 -9.52
CA PHE A 30 -19.31 -21.08 -9.80
C PHE A 30 -18.37 -21.27 -8.60
N ALA A 31 -17.07 -21.34 -8.87
CA ALA A 31 -16.03 -21.47 -7.84
C ALA A 31 -15.18 -20.20 -7.77
N CYS A 32 -14.88 -19.74 -6.56
CA CYS A 32 -14.00 -18.61 -6.32
C CYS A 32 -12.68 -19.11 -5.72
N ILE A 33 -11.57 -18.90 -6.44
CA ILE A 33 -10.23 -19.27 -5.98
C ILE A 33 -9.31 -18.04 -6.01
N ARG A 34 -8.33 -18.00 -5.10
CA ARG A 34 -7.36 -16.91 -5.03
C ARG A 34 -6.31 -17.07 -6.13
N GLN A 35 -5.92 -15.96 -6.76
CA GLN A 35 -4.79 -15.95 -7.70
C GLN A 35 -3.51 -16.41 -6.98
N PRO A 36 -2.75 -17.37 -7.54
CA PRO A 36 -1.46 -17.75 -7.01
C PRO A 36 -0.44 -16.63 -7.17
N SER A 37 0.49 -16.53 -6.23
CA SER A 37 1.67 -15.70 -6.42
C SER A 37 2.60 -16.32 -7.47
N GLN A 38 3.33 -15.47 -8.21
CA GLN A 38 4.22 -15.89 -9.30
C GLN A 38 5.50 -16.60 -8.80
N GLY A 39 5.88 -16.40 -7.52
CA GLY A 39 7.11 -16.97 -6.94
C GLY A 39 7.12 -18.51 -6.82
N PRO A 40 6.09 -19.14 -6.22
CA PRO A 40 6.01 -20.60 -6.08
C PRO A 40 5.86 -21.36 -7.40
N THR A 41 5.37 -20.72 -8.46
CA THR A 41 5.11 -21.32 -9.78
C THR A 41 6.39 -21.64 -10.55
N PHE A 42 7.51 -20.96 -10.26
CA PHE A 42 8.85 -21.30 -10.78
C PHE A 42 9.64 -22.25 -9.86
N GLY A 43 9.04 -22.74 -8.77
CA GLY A 43 9.64 -23.66 -7.79
C GLY A 43 8.99 -25.04 -7.72
N ILE A 44 8.95 -25.65 -6.53
CA ILE A 44 8.62 -27.08 -6.28
C ILE A 44 7.12 -27.43 -6.44
N LYS A 45 6.21 -26.44 -6.53
CA LYS A 45 4.76 -26.70 -6.46
C LYS A 45 4.00 -26.04 -7.61
N GLY A 46 4.00 -26.68 -8.77
CA GLY A 46 3.16 -26.33 -9.91
C GLY A 46 1.71 -26.74 -9.67
N GLY A 47 0.79 -25.79 -9.53
CA GLY A 47 -0.65 -26.05 -9.58
C GLY A 47 -1.46 -25.53 -8.39
N ALA A 48 -1.59 -24.21 -8.26
CA ALA A 48 -2.59 -23.61 -7.38
C ALA A 48 -4.02 -23.63 -8.00
N ALA A 49 -4.10 -23.88 -9.31
CA ALA A 49 -5.30 -23.88 -10.14
C ALA A 49 -6.02 -25.25 -10.20
N GLY A 50 -5.72 -26.17 -9.28
CA GLY A 50 -6.20 -27.56 -9.31
C GLY A 50 -5.16 -28.52 -9.89
N GLY A 51 -5.56 -29.76 -10.21
CA GLY A 51 -4.68 -30.79 -10.72
C GLY A 51 -5.43 -31.99 -11.32
N GLY A 52 -4.81 -32.69 -12.28
CA GLY A 52 -5.45 -33.77 -13.03
C GLY A 52 -6.61 -33.26 -13.89
N TYR A 53 -7.75 -33.95 -13.85
CA TYR A 53 -8.96 -33.58 -14.62
C TYR A 53 -9.77 -32.42 -14.01
N SER A 54 -9.43 -32.00 -12.78
CA SER A 54 -10.08 -30.89 -12.07
C SER A 54 -9.14 -29.70 -11.96
N GLN A 55 -9.04 -28.95 -13.05
CA GLN A 55 -8.16 -27.80 -13.22
C GLN A 55 -8.90 -26.61 -13.85
N VAL A 56 -8.45 -25.41 -13.51
CA VAL A 56 -8.85 -24.18 -14.22
C VAL A 56 -7.99 -24.00 -15.46
N ILE A 57 -8.62 -23.69 -16.58
CA ILE A 57 -7.98 -23.36 -17.86
C ILE A 57 -8.34 -21.93 -18.25
N PRO A 58 -7.41 -21.16 -18.86
CA PRO A 58 -6.01 -21.52 -19.16
C PRO A 58 -5.08 -21.42 -17.93
N MET A 59 -4.35 -22.51 -17.64
CA MET A 59 -3.50 -22.62 -16.44
C MET A 59 -2.24 -21.73 -16.51
N GLU A 60 -1.69 -21.52 -17.71
CA GLU A 60 -0.49 -20.70 -17.92
C GLU A 60 -0.73 -19.23 -17.58
N GLU A 61 -1.80 -18.64 -18.13
CA GLU A 61 -2.22 -17.28 -17.79
C GLU A 61 -2.52 -17.14 -16.30
N PHE A 62 -3.22 -18.11 -15.70
CA PHE A 62 -3.56 -18.08 -14.28
C PHE A 62 -2.35 -18.11 -13.33
N ASN A 63 -1.27 -18.76 -13.76
CA ASN A 63 -0.06 -18.96 -12.96
C ASN A 63 1.01 -17.87 -13.15
N LEU A 64 0.96 -17.11 -14.25
CA LEU A 64 1.99 -16.13 -14.61
C LEU A 64 1.52 -14.70 -14.41
N HIS A 65 0.71 -14.18 -15.33
CA HIS A 65 0.38 -12.76 -15.38
C HIS A 65 -1.09 -12.49 -15.14
N LEU A 66 -1.96 -13.50 -15.31
CA LEU A 66 -3.41 -13.40 -15.35
C LEU A 66 -3.81 -12.06 -16.02
N THR A 67 -4.44 -11.16 -15.28
CA THR A 67 -4.85 -9.81 -15.70
C THR A 67 -3.90 -8.70 -15.26
N GLY A 68 -2.83 -9.01 -14.53
CA GLY A 68 -1.83 -8.05 -14.05
C GLY A 68 -2.08 -7.50 -12.64
N ASP A 69 -3.02 -8.05 -11.86
CA ASP A 69 -3.42 -7.53 -10.54
C ASP A 69 -2.23 -7.43 -9.57
N ILE A 70 -1.36 -8.44 -9.55
CA ILE A 70 -0.15 -8.44 -8.72
C ILE A 70 0.81 -7.32 -9.16
N HIS A 71 0.98 -7.10 -10.46
CA HIS A 71 1.82 -6.02 -10.98
C HIS A 71 1.28 -4.65 -10.60
N ALA A 72 -0.03 -4.45 -10.65
CA ALA A 72 -0.66 -3.20 -10.25
C ALA A 72 -0.47 -2.91 -8.75
N ILE A 73 -0.58 -3.93 -7.89
CA ILE A 73 -0.31 -3.82 -6.45
C ILE A 73 1.18 -3.50 -6.22
N THR A 74 2.09 -4.20 -6.88
CA THR A 74 3.54 -3.95 -6.74
C THR A 74 3.91 -2.56 -7.22
N ALA A 75 3.40 -2.11 -8.37
CA ALA A 75 3.64 -0.77 -8.89
C ALA A 75 3.12 0.30 -7.94
N SER A 76 1.91 0.11 -7.38
CA SER A 76 1.31 1.04 -6.42
C SER A 76 2.11 1.10 -5.11
N ASN A 77 2.58 -0.05 -4.59
CA ASN A 77 3.42 -0.11 -3.40
C ASN A 77 4.77 0.58 -3.61
N ASN A 78 5.42 0.31 -4.74
CA ASN A 78 6.70 0.93 -5.07
C ASN A 78 6.56 2.43 -5.32
N LEU A 79 5.46 2.87 -5.95
CA LEU A 79 5.17 4.28 -6.14
C LEU A 79 4.98 5.01 -4.80
N LEU A 80 4.27 4.39 -3.86
CA LEU A 80 4.09 4.94 -2.52
C LEU A 80 5.43 5.07 -1.78
N ALA A 81 6.26 4.02 -1.82
CA ALA A 81 7.59 4.05 -1.22
C ALA A 81 8.45 5.16 -1.84
N ALA A 82 8.49 5.25 -3.18
CA ALA A 82 9.24 6.29 -3.88
C ALA A 82 8.72 7.70 -3.58
N ALA A 83 7.40 7.89 -3.43
CA ALA A 83 6.80 9.17 -3.06
C ALA A 83 7.17 9.59 -1.63
N ILE A 84 7.18 8.65 -0.68
CA ILE A 84 7.61 8.89 0.70
C ILE A 84 9.09 9.25 0.73
N ASP A 85 9.95 8.47 0.07
CA ASP A 85 11.39 8.75 0.02
C ASP A 85 11.68 10.11 -0.64
N THR A 86 10.99 10.42 -1.73
CA THR A 86 11.12 11.72 -2.41
C THR A 86 10.67 12.87 -1.51
N ARG A 87 9.61 12.68 -0.71
CA ARG A 87 9.14 13.68 0.25
C ARG A 87 10.17 13.91 1.34
N MET A 88 10.67 12.83 1.96
CA MET A 88 11.69 12.90 3.01
C MET A 88 12.99 13.52 2.50
N PHE A 89 13.40 13.19 1.27
CA PHE A 89 14.58 13.79 0.64
C PHE A 89 14.39 15.29 0.36
N HIS A 90 13.24 15.70 -0.17
CA HIS A 90 12.96 17.12 -0.42
C HIS A 90 12.82 17.94 0.86
N GLU A 91 12.32 17.36 1.95
CA GLU A 91 12.21 18.06 3.24
C GLU A 91 13.56 18.15 3.96
N SER A 92 14.40 17.11 3.88
CA SER A 92 15.75 17.14 4.47
C SER A 92 16.74 18.05 3.73
N SER A 93 16.55 18.23 2.43
CA SER A 93 17.42 19.08 1.59
C SER A 93 17.06 20.57 1.59
N GLN A 94 15.92 20.96 2.18
CA GLN A 94 15.50 22.36 2.25
C GLN A 94 15.95 23.04 3.53
N THR A 95 16.22 24.34 3.42
CA THR A 95 16.54 25.16 4.59
C THR A 95 15.29 25.38 5.44
N ASP A 96 15.49 25.52 6.75
CA ASP A 96 14.40 25.71 7.71
C ASP A 96 13.59 26.98 7.42
N GLU A 97 14.25 28.01 6.89
CA GLU A 97 13.63 29.26 6.44
C GLU A 97 12.70 29.03 5.24
N ALA A 98 13.09 28.19 4.27
CA ALA A 98 12.26 27.87 3.12
C ALA A 98 11.02 27.04 3.52
N LEU A 99 11.18 26.11 4.46
CA LEU A 99 10.07 25.33 5.03
C LEU A 99 9.11 26.24 5.81
N PHE A 100 9.64 27.15 6.63
CA PHE A 100 8.84 28.10 7.40
C PHE A 100 8.05 29.06 6.51
N ASN A 101 8.68 29.62 5.47
CA ASN A 101 8.01 30.50 4.52
C ASN A 101 6.89 29.80 3.72
N ARG A 102 6.96 28.47 3.53
CA ARG A 102 5.86 27.70 2.94
C ARG A 102 4.74 27.40 3.93
N LEU A 103 5.08 27.15 5.19
CA LEU A 103 4.09 26.89 6.25
C LEU A 103 3.32 28.16 6.60
N VAL A 104 4.01 29.30 6.71
CA VAL A 104 3.43 30.62 7.02
C VAL A 104 3.79 31.60 5.92
N PRO A 105 3.08 31.55 4.77
CA PRO A 105 3.35 32.46 3.67
C PRO A 105 2.94 33.87 4.05
N GLU A 106 3.75 34.84 3.62
CA GLU A 106 3.42 36.24 3.74
C GLU A 106 2.34 36.61 2.73
N LYS A 107 1.18 37.04 3.22
CA LYS A 107 0.09 37.55 2.38
C LYS A 107 -0.13 39.01 2.73
N ASN A 108 -0.02 39.89 1.73
CA ASN A 108 -0.22 41.34 1.90
C ASN A 108 0.68 41.96 2.99
N GLY A 109 1.93 41.52 3.09
CA GLY A 109 2.90 42.04 4.08
C GLY A 109 2.66 41.57 5.52
N LYS A 110 1.75 40.61 5.74
CA LYS A 110 1.46 40.04 7.06
C LYS A 110 1.63 38.52 7.02
N ARG A 111 2.22 38.00 8.09
CA ARG A 111 2.30 36.56 8.39
C ARG A 111 1.37 36.29 9.55
N GLU A 112 0.46 35.36 9.38
CA GLU A 112 -0.50 34.97 10.42
C GLU A 112 -0.55 33.44 10.52
N PHE A 113 -0.63 32.92 11.74
CA PHE A 113 -0.82 31.49 11.96
C PHE A 113 -2.27 31.08 11.70
N CYS A 114 -2.45 29.95 11.01
CA CYS A 114 -3.75 29.31 10.91
C CYS A 114 -4.13 28.63 12.23
N ASN A 115 -5.44 28.43 12.49
CA ASN A 115 -5.95 27.80 13.71
C ASN A 115 -5.30 26.45 14.07
N ILE A 116 -4.94 25.64 13.06
CA ILE A 116 -4.30 24.34 13.23
C ILE A 116 -2.84 24.48 13.74
N MET A 117 -2.17 25.59 13.43
CA MET A 117 -0.77 25.85 13.82
C MET A 117 -0.64 26.20 15.30
N PHE A 118 -1.65 26.82 15.92
CA PHE A 118 -1.65 27.05 17.37
C PHE A 118 -1.61 25.74 18.17
N GLY A 119 -2.26 24.68 17.66
CA GLY A 119 -2.15 23.34 18.25
C GLY A 119 -0.73 22.76 18.19
N ARG A 120 0.03 23.10 17.14
CA ARG A 120 1.45 22.73 16.98
C ARG A 120 2.35 23.56 17.92
N LEU A 121 2.15 24.87 18.01
CA LEU A 121 2.89 25.76 18.92
C LEU A 121 2.72 25.35 20.39
N LYS A 122 1.49 25.02 20.79
CA LYS A 122 1.19 24.54 22.15
C LYS A 122 1.90 23.23 22.50
N LYS A 123 2.05 22.31 21.53
CA LYS A 123 2.82 21.08 21.73
C LYS A 123 4.33 21.31 21.82
N LEU A 124 4.82 22.38 21.20
CA LEU A 124 6.21 22.80 21.23
C LEU A 124 6.56 23.64 22.47
N GLY A 125 5.57 24.03 23.28
CA GLY A 125 5.76 24.92 24.43
C GLY A 125 6.08 26.36 24.04
N ILE A 126 5.64 26.80 22.85
CA ILE A 126 5.85 28.15 22.35
C ILE A 126 4.55 28.93 22.53
N ASP A 127 4.57 29.94 23.41
CA ASP A 127 3.40 30.79 23.70
C ASP A 127 3.28 32.03 22.79
N LYS A 128 4.19 32.17 21.82
CA LYS A 128 4.21 33.29 20.87
C LYS A 128 3.10 33.14 19.83
N THR A 129 2.39 34.24 19.58
CA THR A 129 1.27 34.29 18.64
C THR A 129 1.60 34.99 17.32
N ASP A 130 2.70 35.75 17.24
CA ASP A 130 3.17 36.39 16.00
C ASP A 130 4.26 35.53 15.35
N PRO A 131 4.11 35.13 14.07
CA PRO A 131 5.14 34.40 13.33
C PRO A 131 6.49 35.13 13.21
N ASN A 132 6.52 36.46 13.28
CA ASN A 132 7.74 37.25 13.14
C ASN A 132 8.56 37.32 14.44
N GLU A 133 7.98 36.95 15.57
CA GLU A 133 8.64 36.97 16.89
C GLU A 133 9.35 35.65 17.23
N LEU A 134 9.24 34.64 16.37
CA LEU A 134 9.91 33.35 16.53
C LEU A 134 11.43 33.49 16.33
N THR A 135 12.21 32.86 17.21
CA THR A 135 13.66 32.74 17.03
C THR A 135 13.99 31.69 15.96
N SER A 136 15.20 31.72 15.40
CA SER A 136 15.64 30.73 14.41
C SER A 136 15.54 29.29 14.92
N GLU A 137 15.76 29.05 16.22
CA GLU A 137 15.58 27.73 16.85
C GLU A 137 14.12 27.31 16.95
N GLU A 138 13.22 28.25 17.30
CA GLU A 138 11.78 27.99 17.35
C GLU A 138 11.19 27.78 15.95
N ILE A 139 11.70 28.51 14.95
CA ILE A 139 11.38 28.32 13.53
C ILE A 139 11.77 26.92 13.08
N SER A 140 13.00 26.48 13.39
CA SER A 140 13.47 25.13 13.04
C SER A 140 12.61 24.04 13.69
N LYS A 141 12.32 24.18 14.99
CA LYS A 141 11.42 23.28 15.71
C LYS A 141 10.02 23.29 15.11
N PHE A 142 9.44 24.45 14.84
CA PHE A 142 8.09 24.57 14.28
C PHE A 142 7.98 24.02 12.85
N ALA A 143 8.99 24.28 12.00
CA ALA A 143 9.02 23.82 10.62
C ALA A 143 9.18 22.30 10.50
N ARG A 144 9.91 21.68 11.42
CA ARG A 144 10.20 20.23 11.42
C ARG A 144 9.32 19.40 12.38
N PHE A 145 8.44 20.04 13.17
CA PHE A 145 7.60 19.31 14.14
C PHE A 145 6.52 18.46 13.46
N GLY A 146 6.75 17.15 13.38
CA GLY A 146 5.93 16.22 12.61
C GLY A 146 6.66 14.94 12.20
N HIS A 147 7.98 14.89 12.40
CA HIS A 147 8.74 13.65 12.58
C HIS A 147 8.75 13.22 14.05
#